data_AF-A0A0F9A950-F1
#
_entry.id   AF-A0A0F9A950-F1
#
_cell.length_a   1.000
_cell.length_b   1.000
_cell.length_c   1.000
_cell.angle_alpha   90.00
_cell.angle_beta   90.00
_cell.angle_gamma   90.00
#
_symmetry.space_group_name_H-M   'P 1'
#
loop_
_entity.id
_entity.type
_entity.pdbx_description
1 polymer ?
#
loop_
_entity_poly.entity_id
_entity_poly.type
_entity_poly.pdbx_seq_one_letter_code
_entity_poly.pdbx_strand_id
1 'polypeptide(L)'
;MDAALAQIDSDMKKVRTHRFNGVKFHIGVDEPYVGWCDKPGRPDSTEYPGIRLPEGLPCGEKSGAKEGLITLIHEMLHAENWDPSEKRVDQIATDMGGLLWRLGYRRK
;
A
#
# COMPACT_ATOMS: atom_id res chain seq x y z
N MET A 1 -1.11 -3.46 -26.46
CA MET A 1 -1.18 -4.16 -25.16
C MET A 1 -1.31 -3.13 -24.02
N ASP A 2 -1.80 -1.91 -24.32
CA ASP A 2 -1.46 -0.69 -23.56
C ASP A 2 -2.66 0.01 -22.91
N ALA A 3 -3.88 -0.25 -23.37
CA ALA A 3 -5.07 0.42 -22.85
C ALA A 3 -5.46 -0.04 -21.43
N ALA A 4 -5.25 -1.31 -21.11
CA ALA A 4 -5.57 -1.86 -19.79
C ALA A 4 -4.62 -1.33 -18.70
N LEU A 5 -3.33 -1.16 -19.03
CA LEU A 5 -2.33 -0.61 -18.10
C LEU A 5 -2.60 0.85 -17.76
N ALA A 6 -2.92 1.66 -18.77
CA ALA A 6 -3.30 3.06 -18.57
C ALA A 6 -4.55 3.23 -17.69
N GLN A 7 -5.50 2.28 -17.77
CA GLN A 7 -6.73 2.31 -16.96
C GLN A 7 -6.48 1.97 -15.49
N ILE A 8 -5.54 1.06 -15.20
CA ILE A 8 -5.16 0.64 -13.84
C ILE A 8 -4.43 1.77 -13.10
N ASP A 9 -3.48 2.42 -13.78
CA ASP A 9 -2.82 3.62 -13.27
C ASP A 9 -3.83 4.76 -13.04
N SER A 10 -4.84 4.88 -13.90
CA SER A 10 -5.95 5.83 -13.73
C SER A 10 -6.83 5.51 -12.52
N ASP A 11 -7.09 4.22 -12.23
CA ASP A 11 -7.95 3.79 -11.13
C ASP A 11 -7.27 3.94 -9.75
N MET A 12 -5.96 3.72 -9.66
CA MET A 12 -5.20 4.01 -8.44
C MET A 12 -5.16 5.51 -8.11
N LYS A 13 -5.05 6.37 -9.14
CA LYS A 13 -5.11 7.83 -9.00
C LYS A 13 -6.47 8.34 -8.49
N LYS A 14 -7.51 7.48 -8.40
CA LYS A 14 -8.83 7.84 -7.83
C LYS A 14 -8.83 7.76 -6.31
N VAL A 15 -8.10 6.84 -5.69
CA VAL A 15 -8.03 6.72 -4.23
C VAL A 15 -6.97 7.69 -3.72
N ARG A 16 -7.41 8.88 -3.31
CA ARG A 16 -6.51 9.93 -2.82
C ARG A 16 -6.28 9.89 -1.32
N THR A 17 -7.22 9.29 -0.58
CA THR A 17 -7.19 9.25 0.89
C THR A 17 -7.92 8.03 1.44
N HIS A 18 -7.48 7.52 2.59
CA HIS A 18 -8.19 6.51 3.38
C HIS A 18 -8.09 6.84 4.88
N ARG A 19 -8.91 6.22 5.74
CA ARG A 19 -8.80 6.38 7.20
C ARG A 19 -8.41 5.06 7.86
N PHE A 20 -7.37 5.11 8.68
CA PHE A 20 -6.92 4.01 9.54
C PHE A 20 -6.94 4.50 10.99
N ASN A 21 -7.53 3.73 11.89
CA ASN A 21 -7.70 4.09 13.30
C ASN A 21 -8.13 5.56 13.54
N GLY A 22 -9.11 6.04 12.75
CA GLY A 22 -9.63 7.41 12.80
C GLY A 22 -8.75 8.50 12.16
N VAL A 23 -7.48 8.22 11.88
CA VAL A 23 -6.54 9.14 11.21
C VAL A 23 -6.74 9.06 9.70
N LYS A 24 -6.81 10.22 9.04
CA LYS A 24 -6.89 10.29 7.57
C LYS A 24 -5.48 10.31 6.99
N PHE A 25 -5.24 9.47 6.00
CA PHE A 25 -3.98 9.36 5.27
C PHE A 25 -4.16 9.81 3.82
N HIS A 26 -3.13 10.45 3.26
CA HIS A 26 -2.99 10.60 1.82
C HIS A 26 -2.45 9.31 1.22
N ILE A 27 -3.01 8.87 0.10
CA ILE A 27 -2.53 7.70 -0.64
C ILE A 27 -1.85 8.22 -1.90
N GLY A 28 -0.54 8.01 -1.97
CA GLY A 28 0.32 8.36 -3.11
C GLY A 28 0.80 7.12 -3.83
N VAL A 29 0.97 7.25 -5.15
CA VAL A 29 1.55 6.22 -6.00
C VAL A 29 2.58 6.94 -6.84
N ASP A 30 3.80 7.01 -6.30
CA ASP A 30 4.84 7.90 -6.79
C ASP A 30 6.18 7.13 -6.79
N GLU A 31 7.03 7.36 -7.79
CA GLU A 31 8.45 6.98 -7.72
C GLU A 31 9.20 7.92 -6.76
N PRO A 32 10.27 7.49 -6.05
CA PRO A 32 10.95 6.19 -6.10
C PRO A 32 10.71 5.32 -4.85
N TYR A 33 9.49 5.23 -4.33
CA TYR A 33 9.24 4.52 -3.06
C TYR A 33 9.12 3.02 -3.28
N VAL A 34 9.74 2.19 -2.43
CA VAL A 34 9.51 0.73 -2.36
C VAL A 34 8.23 0.41 -1.58
N GLY A 35 7.87 1.30 -0.65
CA GLY A 35 6.75 1.25 0.30
C GLY A 35 7.08 2.24 1.42
N TRP A 36 6.14 3.10 1.81
CA TRP A 36 6.38 4.08 2.88
C TRP A 36 5.09 4.48 3.58
N CYS A 37 5.12 4.51 4.92
CA CYS A 37 4.07 5.10 5.74
C CYS A 37 4.66 6.14 6.68
N ASP A 38 4.06 7.33 6.70
CA ASP A 38 4.37 8.33 7.72
C ASP A 38 3.77 7.92 9.07
N LYS A 39 4.53 8.13 10.14
CA LYS A 39 4.02 7.92 11.50
C LYS A 39 2.86 8.89 11.77
N PRO A 40 1.67 8.41 12.16
CA PRO A 40 0.56 9.29 12.50
C PRO A 40 0.87 10.13 13.75
N GLY A 41 0.40 11.39 13.76
CA GLY A 41 0.49 12.27 14.93
C GLY A 41 1.88 12.86 15.19
N ARG A 42 2.78 12.91 14.20
CA ARG A 42 4.05 13.63 14.38
C ARG A 42 3.82 15.14 14.63
N PRO A 43 4.51 15.76 15.60
CA PRO A 43 4.29 17.17 15.95
C PRO A 43 4.64 18.17 14.83
N ASP A 44 5.50 17.77 13.89
CA ASP A 44 6.03 18.58 12.80
C ASP A 44 5.26 18.42 11.47
N SER A 45 4.21 17.60 11.44
CA SER A 45 3.42 17.39 10.22
C SER A 45 2.33 18.46 10.09
N THR A 46 2.42 19.30 9.06
CA THR A 46 1.42 20.33 8.74
C THR A 46 0.27 19.78 7.88
N GLU A 47 0.25 18.49 7.57
CA GLU A 47 -0.71 17.83 6.67
C GLU A 47 -1.07 16.42 7.19
N TYR A 48 -1.99 15.73 6.51
CA TYR A 48 -2.29 14.32 6.79
C TYR A 48 -1.06 13.42 6.49
N PRO A 49 -0.76 12.39 7.31
CA PRO A 49 0.31 11.43 7.01
C PRO A 49 0.09 10.73 5.67
N GLY A 50 1.17 10.36 4.98
CA GLY A 50 1.11 9.65 3.71
C GLY A 50 1.32 8.14 3.84
N ILE A 51 0.62 7.38 2.99
CA ILE A 51 1.02 6.03 2.55
C ILE A 51 1.43 6.16 1.09
N ARG A 52 2.65 5.73 0.75
CA ARG A 52 3.21 5.83 -0.61
C ARG A 52 3.64 4.46 -1.08
N LEU A 53 3.26 4.14 -2.31
CA LEU A 53 3.61 2.89 -3.00
C LEU A 53 4.33 3.20 -4.31
N PRO A 54 5.16 2.28 -4.82
CA PRO A 54 5.82 2.44 -6.12
C PRO A 54 4.82 2.72 -7.25
N GLU A 55 5.17 3.63 -8.16
CA GLU A 55 4.49 3.73 -9.45
C GLU A 55 4.75 2.46 -10.27
N GLY A 56 3.74 1.96 -10.97
CA GLY A 56 3.87 0.72 -11.75
C GLY A 56 4.02 -0.57 -10.93
N LEU A 57 3.73 -0.55 -9.62
CA LEU A 57 3.68 -1.74 -8.78
C LEU A 57 2.89 -2.86 -9.51
N PRO A 58 3.53 -4.00 -9.83
CA PRO A 58 2.90 -5.01 -10.67
C PRO A 58 1.54 -5.45 -10.12
N CYS A 59 0.61 -5.74 -11.02
CA CYS A 59 -0.75 -6.15 -10.70
C CYS A 59 -1.14 -7.40 -11.49
N GLY A 60 -2.31 -7.98 -11.19
CA GLY A 60 -2.81 -9.16 -11.89
C GLY A 60 -1.93 -10.41 -11.74
N GLU A 61 -1.51 -10.97 -12.87
CA GLU A 61 -0.64 -12.16 -12.96
C GLU A 61 0.83 -11.81 -13.19
N LYS A 62 1.19 -10.52 -13.16
CA LYS A 62 2.55 -10.09 -13.46
C LYS A 62 3.52 -10.50 -12.36
N SER A 63 4.77 -10.75 -12.75
CA SER A 63 5.87 -10.94 -11.79
C SER A 63 5.95 -9.74 -10.84
N GLY A 64 6.10 -9.99 -9.54
CA GLY A 64 6.15 -8.93 -8.51
C GLY A 64 4.78 -8.50 -7.96
N ALA A 65 3.66 -8.96 -8.51
CA ALA A 65 2.34 -8.46 -8.12
C ALA A 65 1.89 -8.93 -6.73
N LYS A 66 2.34 -10.12 -6.33
CA LYS A 66 2.12 -10.65 -4.98
C LYS A 66 2.92 -9.85 -3.96
N GLU A 67 4.16 -9.56 -4.27
CA GLU A 67 5.07 -8.76 -3.45
C GLU A 67 4.48 -7.36 -3.26
N GLY A 68 3.95 -6.76 -4.32
CA GLY A 68 3.24 -5.49 -4.22
C GLY A 68 1.99 -5.52 -3.33
N LEU A 69 1.21 -6.61 -3.37
CA LEU A 69 0.10 -6.79 -2.44
C LEU A 69 0.59 -6.87 -0.98
N ILE A 70 1.68 -7.60 -0.73
CA ILE A 70 2.28 -7.74 0.60
C ILE A 70 2.78 -6.38 1.10
N THR A 71 3.49 -5.61 0.27
CA THR A 71 3.94 -4.25 0.61
C THR A 71 2.77 -3.34 0.97
N LEU A 72 1.69 -3.35 0.18
CA LEU A 72 0.51 -2.54 0.51
C LEU A 72 -0.05 -2.90 1.89
N ILE A 73 -0.16 -4.20 2.21
CA ILE A 73 -0.64 -4.65 3.53
C ILE A 73 0.33 -4.21 4.63
N HIS A 74 1.64 -4.28 4.39
CA HIS A 74 2.67 -3.81 5.33
C HIS A 74 2.43 -2.33 5.69
N GLU A 75 2.28 -1.45 4.69
CA GLU A 75 2.05 -0.01 4.98
C GLU A 75 0.70 0.26 5.66
N MET A 76 -0.34 -0.52 5.31
CA MET A 76 -1.64 -0.41 5.98
C MET A 76 -1.57 -0.80 7.46
N LEU A 77 -0.73 -1.77 7.82
CA LEU A 77 -0.54 -2.18 9.21
C LEU A 77 0.13 -1.07 10.02
N HIS A 78 1.15 -0.40 9.46
CA HIS A 78 1.76 0.79 10.09
C HIS A 78 0.75 1.92 10.28
N ALA A 79 -0.11 2.15 9.29
CA ALA A 79 -1.15 3.17 9.36
C ALA A 79 -2.24 2.86 10.40
N GLU A 80 -2.61 1.58 10.56
CA GLU A 80 -3.59 1.12 11.54
C GLU A 80 -3.04 1.12 12.97
N ASN A 81 -1.81 0.62 13.14
CA ASN A 81 -1.11 0.60 14.41
C ASN A 81 0.40 0.63 14.20
N TRP A 82 1.04 1.73 14.60
CA TRP A 82 2.48 1.96 14.45
C TRP A 82 3.35 1.19 15.47
N ASP A 83 2.77 0.67 16.55
CA ASP A 83 3.53 0.11 17.67
C ASP A 83 4.23 -1.25 17.40
N PRO A 84 3.69 -2.17 16.58
CA PRO A 84 4.36 -3.43 16.25
C PRO A 84 5.73 -3.20 15.61
N SER A 85 6.67 -4.10 15.88
CA SER A 85 7.98 -4.05 15.22
C SER A 85 7.87 -4.36 13.72
N GLU A 86 8.80 -3.83 12.92
CA GLU A 86 8.90 -4.14 11.48
C GLU A 86 8.82 -5.64 11.19
N LYS A 87 9.58 -6.46 11.93
CA LYS A 87 9.53 -7.93 11.80
C LYS A 87 8.14 -8.50 12.01
N ARG A 88 7.37 -7.95 12.96
CA ARG A 88 5.99 -8.40 13.21
C ARG A 88 5.07 -7.95 12.08
N VAL A 89 5.22 -6.73 11.59
CA VAL A 89 4.47 -6.20 10.45
C VAL A 89 4.73 -7.04 9.20
N ASP A 90 5.99 -7.33 8.88
CA ASP A 90 6.41 -8.18 7.75
C ASP A 90 5.78 -9.57 7.79
N GLN A 91 5.79 -10.20 8.96
CA GLN A 91 5.20 -11.53 9.13
C GLN A 91 3.69 -11.51 8.85
N ILE A 92 2.97 -10.55 9.46
CA ILE A 92 1.52 -10.42 9.27
C ILE A 92 1.21 -10.13 7.78
N ALA A 93 1.93 -9.20 7.18
CA ALA A 93 1.74 -8.82 5.77
C ALA A 93 1.98 -10.00 4.83
N THR A 94 3.02 -10.79 5.08
CA THR A 94 3.35 -11.99 4.29
C THR A 94 2.26 -13.06 4.42
N ASP A 95 1.80 -13.33 5.64
CA ASP A 95 0.78 -14.36 5.90
C ASP A 95 -0.56 -13.97 5.26
N MET A 96 -1.01 -12.73 5.48
CA MET A 96 -2.25 -12.20 4.93
C MET A 96 -2.18 -12.09 3.40
N GLY A 97 -1.11 -11.52 2.87
CA GLY A 97 -0.90 -11.38 1.43
C GLY A 97 -0.83 -12.75 0.72
N GLY A 98 -0.18 -13.74 1.35
CA GLY A 98 -0.14 -15.11 0.85
C GLY A 98 -1.52 -15.76 0.77
N LEU A 99 -2.35 -15.61 1.80
CA LEU A 99 -3.73 -16.10 1.78
C LEU A 99 -4.58 -15.39 0.72
N LEU A 100 -4.57 -14.06 0.70
CA LEU A 100 -5.34 -13.26 -0.25
C LEU A 100 -4.96 -13.58 -1.69
N TRP A 101 -3.67 -13.76 -1.97
CA TRP A 101 -3.19 -14.17 -3.28
C TRP A 101 -3.76 -15.53 -3.72
N ARG A 102 -3.76 -16.52 -2.81
CA ARG A 102 -4.35 -17.85 -3.07
C ARG A 102 -5.86 -17.80 -3.30
N LEU A 103 -6.55 -16.83 -2.71
CA LEU A 103 -7.97 -16.57 -2.92
C LEU A 103 -8.24 -15.78 -4.22
N GLY A 104 -7.21 -15.38 -4.95
CA GLY A 104 -7.33 -14.66 -6.22
C GLY A 104 -7.46 -13.14 -6.09
N TYR A 105 -7.19 -12.57 -4.91
CA TYR A 105 -7.11 -11.12 -4.75
C TYR A 105 -5.85 -10.60 -5.44
N ARG A 106 -6.06 -10.18 -6.68
CA ARG A 106 -5.05 -9.57 -7.53
C ARG A 106 -5.56 -8.18 -7.83
N ARG A 107 -4.76 -7.17 -7.49
CA ARG A 107 -5.02 -5.80 -7.93
C ARG A 107 -5.29 -5.84 -9.43
N LYS A 108 -6.41 -5.26 -9.86
CA LYS A 108 -6.75 -5.19 -11.27
C LYS A 108 -5.79 -4.24 -11.96
#